data_AF-W2XDK8-F1
#
_entry.id   AF-W2XDK8-F1
#
_cell.length_a   1.000
_cell.length_b   1.000
_cell.length_c   1.000
_cell.angle_alpha   90.00
_cell.angle_beta   90.00
_cell.angle_gamma   90.00
#
_symmetry.space_group_name_H-M   'P 1'
#
loop_
_entity.id
_entity.type
_entity.pdbx_description
1 polymer ?
#
loop_
_entity_poly.entity_id
_entity_poly.type
_entity_poly.pdbx_seq_one_letter_code
_entity_poly.pdbx_strand_id
1 'polypeptide(L)'
;MVSSRTPLLTCVSVVWRERQEALGLLPHVAALISAYLDSSQLWNIPQALDYGYLHLLQRLGATSRRLRPLSNRGCFLSAAQRGNIALLQWLAAYDPDFNGYGGVLDHAAEHGQLEVVKWLDKNILDLQASTKAMDLAAAHGHLKVVQWLHYNRSEGCSHHAIDEAGARGHVEVVEWLATNRNEGGTKYAMNFAVWYGNSRMVHWLYEHRSEGCSIHAMVFAAKRGDLELLKWLFGHKEELLASDAEDNSPLIMDHARSGIRTSRRGPVVTRKYYWWMFHGRNEWRGAWGILGDRKVLARAPL
;
A
#
# COMPACT_ATOMS: atom_id res chain seq x y z
N MET A 1 29.78 -1.64 19.05
CA MET A 1 30.50 -2.93 19.09
C MET A 1 29.64 -3.96 19.80
N VAL A 2 28.87 -4.78 19.06
CA VAL A 2 28.13 -5.89 19.67
C VAL A 2 29.13 -7.00 19.99
N SER A 3 29.16 -7.44 21.24
CA SER A 3 30.03 -8.52 21.73
C SER A 3 30.01 -9.72 20.79
N SER A 4 31.20 -10.11 20.32
CA SER A 4 31.50 -11.11 19.28
C SER A 4 31.29 -12.56 19.71
N ARG A 5 30.24 -12.87 20.47
CA ARG A 5 29.87 -14.24 20.82
C ARG A 5 28.63 -14.67 20.07
N THR A 6 28.74 -15.73 19.28
CA THR A 6 27.62 -16.38 18.61
C THR A 6 26.58 -16.82 19.66
N PRO A 7 25.29 -16.45 19.54
CA PRO A 7 24.27 -16.88 20.48
C PRO A 7 24.07 -18.39 20.40
N LEU A 8 24.05 -19.08 21.55
CA LEU A 8 23.81 -20.53 21.62
C LEU A 8 22.42 -20.87 21.07
N LEU A 9 22.31 -21.99 20.34
CA LEU A 9 21.00 -22.48 19.88
C LEU A 9 20.06 -22.71 21.07
N THR A 10 18.75 -22.49 20.89
CA THR A 10 17.74 -22.62 21.95
C THR A 10 17.78 -23.99 22.63
N CYS A 11 18.01 -25.07 21.87
CA CYS A 11 18.16 -26.41 22.45
C CYS A 11 19.37 -26.50 23.38
N VAL A 12 20.51 -25.89 23.01
CA VAL A 12 21.72 -25.87 23.82
C VAL A 12 21.55 -24.95 25.04
N SER A 13 20.85 -23.82 24.89
CA SER A 13 20.62 -22.91 26.02
C SER A 13 19.69 -23.51 27.08
N VAL A 14 18.69 -24.29 26.68
CA VAL A 14 17.81 -25.04 27.61
C VAL A 14 18.62 -26.08 28.38
N VAL A 15 19.39 -26.92 27.69
CA VAL A 15 20.24 -27.95 28.34
C VAL A 15 21.27 -27.29 29.26
N TRP A 16 21.84 -26.18 28.84
CA TRP A 16 22.80 -25.41 29.63
C TRP A 16 22.18 -24.87 30.93
N ARG A 17 20.97 -24.32 30.85
CA ARG A 17 20.24 -23.79 32.01
C ARG A 17 19.89 -24.89 33.01
N GLU A 18 19.46 -26.06 32.54
CA GLU A 18 19.09 -27.19 33.41
C GLU A 18 20.29 -27.92 34.03
N ARG A 19 21.49 -27.72 33.50
CA ARG A 19 22.73 -28.37 33.96
C ARG A 19 23.78 -27.33 34.39
N GLN A 20 23.33 -26.15 34.80
CA GLN A 20 24.20 -25.00 35.08
C GLN A 20 25.23 -25.29 36.19
N GLU A 21 24.90 -26.14 37.17
CA GLU A 21 25.85 -26.55 38.23
C GLU A 21 26.98 -27.44 37.72
N ALA A 22 26.71 -28.32 36.75
CA ALA A 22 27.71 -29.24 36.18
C ALA A 22 28.49 -28.62 35.01
N LEU A 23 27.81 -27.79 34.21
CA LEU A 23 28.36 -27.22 32.98
C LEU A 23 28.83 -25.77 33.14
N GLY A 24 28.45 -25.07 34.22
CA GLY A 24 28.77 -23.65 34.43
C GLY A 24 30.27 -23.31 34.42
N LEU A 25 31.14 -24.30 34.69
CA LEU A 25 32.60 -24.15 34.64
C LEU A 25 33.21 -24.38 33.24
N LEU A 26 32.43 -24.85 32.26
CA LEU A 26 32.92 -25.30 30.94
C LEU A 26 32.22 -24.59 29.77
N PRO A 27 32.23 -23.25 29.68
CA PRO A 27 31.49 -22.51 28.64
C PRO A 27 31.92 -22.86 27.21
N HIS A 28 33.14 -23.37 27.01
CA HIS A 28 33.64 -23.85 25.73
C HIS A 28 32.93 -25.12 25.24
N VAL A 29 32.45 -25.99 26.15
CA VAL A 29 31.70 -27.21 25.79
C VAL A 29 30.33 -26.84 25.21
N ALA A 30 29.63 -25.87 25.81
CA ALA A 30 28.41 -25.32 25.23
C ALA A 30 28.65 -24.77 23.82
N ALA A 31 29.75 -24.03 23.63
CA ALA A 31 30.10 -23.48 22.33
C ALA A 31 30.36 -24.59 21.28
N LEU A 32 31.06 -25.67 21.66
CA LEU A 32 31.33 -26.82 20.78
C LEU A 32 30.05 -27.58 20.42
N ILE A 33 29.21 -27.91 21.39
CA ILE A 33 27.91 -28.57 21.15
C ILE A 33 27.05 -27.69 20.23
N SER A 34 27.02 -26.38 20.51
CA SER A 34 26.28 -25.45 19.69
C SER A 34 26.83 -25.34 18.27
N ALA A 35 28.14 -25.38 18.07
CA ALA A 35 28.75 -25.39 16.73
C ALA A 35 28.49 -26.70 15.98
N TYR A 36 28.50 -27.83 16.68
CA TYR A 36 28.21 -29.14 16.09
C TYR A 36 26.76 -29.26 15.61
N LEU A 37 25.81 -28.77 16.41
CA LEU A 37 24.38 -28.77 16.08
C LEU A 37 23.97 -27.63 15.13
N ASP A 38 24.93 -26.84 14.64
CA ASP A 38 24.66 -25.64 13.87
C ASP A 38 24.26 -25.95 12.43
N SER A 39 22.97 -26.12 12.19
CA SER A 39 22.39 -26.23 10.85
C SER A 39 22.11 -24.88 10.20
N SER A 40 22.49 -23.75 10.83
CA SER A 40 22.22 -22.42 10.27
C SER A 40 22.85 -22.22 8.90
N GLN A 41 23.98 -22.88 8.62
CA GLN A 41 24.68 -22.84 7.34
C GLN A 41 23.82 -23.35 6.15
N LEU A 42 22.75 -24.12 6.43
CA LEU A 42 21.81 -24.59 5.41
C LEU A 42 20.74 -23.55 5.05
N TRP A 43 20.61 -22.50 5.85
CA TRP A 43 19.62 -21.45 5.66
C TRP A 43 20.27 -20.24 4.99
N ASN A 44 19.64 -19.77 3.92
CA ASN A 44 20.01 -18.47 3.38
C ASN A 44 19.32 -17.36 4.19
N ILE A 45 20.01 -16.22 4.31
CA ILE A 45 19.52 -15.07 5.08
C ILE A 45 18.16 -14.57 4.56
N PRO A 46 17.91 -14.45 3.23
CA PRO A 46 16.60 -14.09 2.71
C PRO A 46 15.45 -14.99 3.18
N GLN A 47 15.62 -16.32 3.20
CA GLN A 47 14.62 -17.25 3.71
C GLN A 47 14.44 -17.09 5.22
N ALA A 48 15.53 -16.99 5.99
CA ALA A 48 15.45 -16.76 7.43
C ALA A 48 14.73 -15.45 7.78
N LEU A 49 14.87 -14.42 6.93
CA LEU A 49 14.16 -13.14 7.01
C LEU A 49 12.68 -13.24 6.63
N ASP A 50 12.36 -13.97 5.56
CA ASP A 50 10.99 -14.27 5.16
C ASP A 50 10.22 -15.08 6.21
N TYR A 51 10.90 -15.70 7.16
CA TYR A 51 10.26 -16.32 8.33
C TYR A 51 10.43 -15.52 9.62
N GLY A 52 11.19 -14.42 9.62
CA GLY A 52 11.39 -13.56 10.78
C GLY A 52 12.15 -14.21 11.93
N TYR A 53 12.97 -15.23 11.65
CA TYR A 53 13.69 -15.99 12.68
C TYR A 53 14.91 -15.22 13.21
N LEU A 54 14.67 -14.29 14.14
CA LEU A 54 15.69 -13.40 14.70
C LEU A 54 16.92 -14.15 15.25
N HIS A 55 16.70 -15.27 15.95
CA HIS A 55 17.80 -16.06 16.53
C HIS A 55 18.68 -16.69 15.45
N LEU A 56 18.07 -17.18 14.36
CA LEU A 56 18.80 -17.72 13.20
C LEU A 56 19.58 -16.60 12.50
N LEU A 57 19.01 -15.41 12.39
CA LEU A 57 19.64 -14.25 11.76
C LEU A 57 20.81 -13.69 12.57
N GLN A 58 20.67 -13.57 13.89
CA GLN A 58 21.78 -13.18 14.77
C GLN A 58 22.95 -14.15 14.66
N ARG A 59 22.65 -15.45 14.58
CA ARG A 59 23.66 -16.50 14.42
C ARG A 59 24.31 -16.49 13.03
N LEU A 60 23.52 -16.33 11.96
CA LEU A 60 23.98 -16.19 10.59
C LEU A 60 24.81 -14.93 10.38
N GLY A 61 24.42 -13.79 10.96
CA GLY A 61 25.16 -12.53 10.86
C GLY A 61 26.44 -12.52 11.69
N ALA A 62 26.49 -13.24 12.82
CA ALA A 62 27.72 -13.42 13.59
C ALA A 62 28.75 -14.33 12.89
N THR A 63 28.30 -15.23 12.02
CA THR A 63 29.16 -16.18 11.27
C THR A 63 29.47 -15.73 9.83
N SER A 64 28.59 -14.94 9.20
CA SER A 64 28.72 -14.52 7.80
C SER A 64 29.48 -13.20 7.67
N ARG A 65 30.74 -13.26 7.21
CA ARG A 65 31.63 -12.11 7.06
C ARG A 65 31.31 -11.14 5.90
N ARG A 66 30.29 -11.39 5.08
CA ARG A 66 29.89 -10.52 3.94
C ARG A 66 28.43 -10.77 3.56
N LEU A 67 27.49 -10.10 4.20
CA LEU A 67 26.19 -9.84 3.59
C LEU A 67 26.40 -8.84 2.44
N ARG A 68 26.02 -9.21 1.20
CA ARG A 68 26.12 -8.27 0.08
C ARG A 68 25.11 -7.13 0.27
N PRO A 69 25.50 -5.85 0.09
CA PRO A 69 24.65 -4.68 0.35
C PRO A 69 23.30 -4.70 -0.38
N LEU A 70 23.24 -5.31 -1.57
CA LEU A 70 22.04 -5.39 -2.40
C LEU A 70 20.94 -6.30 -1.82
N SER A 71 21.27 -7.19 -0.89
CA SER A 71 20.26 -8.02 -0.19
C SER A 71 19.54 -7.23 0.90
N ASN A 72 20.16 -6.18 1.47
CA ASN A 72 19.72 -5.56 2.73
C ASN A 72 18.40 -4.79 2.58
N ARG A 73 18.19 -4.09 1.44
CA ARG A 73 16.96 -3.30 1.23
C ARG A 73 15.70 -4.14 1.36
N GLY A 74 15.63 -5.29 0.67
CA GLY A 74 14.48 -6.18 0.77
C GLY A 74 14.22 -6.68 2.20
N CYS A 75 15.28 -6.87 2.99
CA CYS A 75 15.20 -7.29 4.39
C CYS A 75 14.51 -6.22 5.26
N PHE A 76 14.93 -4.95 5.10
CA PHE A 76 14.31 -3.83 5.81
C PHE A 76 12.84 -3.67 5.42
N LEU A 77 12.51 -3.81 4.13
CA LEU A 77 11.12 -3.72 3.65
C LEU A 77 10.24 -4.85 4.21
N SER A 78 10.71 -6.10 4.15
CA SER A 78 9.97 -7.25 4.72
C SER A 78 9.80 -7.12 6.23
N ALA A 79 10.80 -6.60 6.94
CA ALA A 79 10.73 -6.37 8.38
C ALA A 79 9.73 -5.25 8.72
N ALA A 80 9.74 -4.15 7.95
CA ALA A 80 8.80 -3.05 8.07
C ALA A 80 7.37 -3.50 7.80
N GLN A 81 7.13 -4.23 6.71
CA GLN A 81 5.81 -4.80 6.36
C GLN A 81 5.22 -5.63 7.52
N ARG A 82 6.05 -6.42 8.20
CA ARG A 82 5.63 -7.32 9.29
C ARG A 82 5.57 -6.64 10.66
N GLY A 83 6.03 -5.39 10.78
CA GLY A 83 6.11 -4.72 12.07
C GLY A 83 7.25 -5.25 12.97
N ASN A 84 8.24 -5.95 12.41
CA ASN A 84 9.30 -6.59 13.21
C ASN A 84 10.41 -5.60 13.59
N ILE A 85 10.16 -4.81 14.63
CA ILE A 85 11.10 -3.81 15.15
C ILE A 85 12.43 -4.43 15.59
N ALA A 86 12.40 -5.61 16.21
CA ALA A 86 13.64 -6.27 16.68
C ALA A 86 14.57 -6.62 15.51
N LEU A 87 14.00 -7.04 14.38
CA LEU A 87 14.76 -7.28 13.16
C LEU A 87 15.27 -5.98 12.55
N LEU A 88 14.46 -4.92 12.51
CA LEU A 88 14.90 -3.61 12.02
C LEU A 88 16.04 -3.03 12.86
N GLN A 89 15.98 -3.15 14.19
CA GLN A 89 17.06 -2.76 15.09
C GLN A 89 18.34 -3.55 14.82
N TRP A 90 18.23 -4.86 14.62
CA TRP A 90 19.37 -5.70 14.30
C TRP A 90 20.00 -5.33 12.95
N LEU A 91 19.16 -5.11 11.92
CA LEU A 91 19.62 -4.71 10.59
C LEU A 91 20.26 -3.32 10.60
N ALA A 92 19.68 -2.35 11.32
CA ALA A 92 20.25 -1.01 11.45
C ALA A 92 21.58 -1.00 12.24
N ALA A 93 21.73 -1.89 13.24
CA ALA A 93 23.00 -2.06 13.93
C ALA A 93 24.07 -2.74 13.05
N TYR A 94 23.65 -3.55 12.08
CA TYR A 94 24.54 -4.25 11.16
C TYR A 94 24.98 -3.38 9.98
N ASP A 95 24.06 -2.56 9.44
CA ASP A 95 24.28 -1.68 8.29
C ASP A 95 23.82 -0.25 8.62
N PRO A 96 24.67 0.54 9.31
CA PRO A 96 24.33 1.90 9.73
C PRO A 96 24.22 2.91 8.57
N ASP A 97 24.89 2.64 7.45
CA ASP A 97 24.98 3.53 6.28
C ASP A 97 23.84 3.31 5.27
N PHE A 98 22.79 2.57 5.65
CA PHE A 98 21.69 2.27 4.76
C PHE A 98 20.86 3.53 4.44
N ASN A 99 21.20 4.24 3.37
CA ASN A 99 20.47 5.46 2.97
C ASN A 99 19.04 5.23 2.44
N GLY A 100 18.54 3.98 2.42
CA GLY A 100 17.25 3.61 1.85
C GLY A 100 16.05 3.65 2.79
N TYR A 101 16.19 4.21 4.00
CA TYR A 101 15.15 4.18 5.05
C TYR A 101 13.83 4.88 4.65
N GLY A 102 13.87 5.84 3.72
CA GLY A 102 12.65 6.46 3.19
C GLY A 102 11.66 5.45 2.60
N GLY A 103 12.17 4.51 1.79
CA GLY A 103 11.34 3.44 1.24
C GLY A 103 10.83 2.46 2.31
N VAL A 104 11.56 2.34 3.42
CA VAL A 104 11.17 1.49 4.57
C VAL A 104 10.03 2.16 5.34
N LEU A 105 10.07 3.48 5.52
CA LEU A 105 8.98 4.27 6.08
C LEU A 105 7.72 4.14 5.22
N ASP A 106 7.86 4.32 3.91
CA ASP A 106 6.75 4.19 2.95
C ASP A 106 6.07 2.81 3.08
N HIS A 107 6.85 1.72 3.11
CA HIS A 107 6.31 0.36 3.28
C HIS A 107 5.71 0.11 4.67
N ALA A 108 6.32 0.65 5.73
CA ALA A 108 5.74 0.56 7.07
C ALA A 108 4.38 1.26 7.12
N ALA A 109 4.27 2.41 6.46
CA ALA A 109 3.05 3.19 6.38
C ALA A 109 1.97 2.51 5.54
N GLU A 110 2.34 1.93 4.39
CA GLU A 110 1.47 1.13 3.52
C GLU A 110 0.83 -0.06 4.25
N HIS A 111 1.55 -0.68 5.20
CA HIS A 111 1.08 -1.83 5.98
C HIS A 111 0.54 -1.46 7.37
N GLY A 112 0.43 -0.17 7.71
CA GLY A 112 -0.21 0.28 8.95
C GLY A 112 0.64 0.07 10.20
N GLN A 113 1.95 -0.10 10.04
CA GLN A 113 2.88 -0.46 11.11
C GLN A 113 3.35 0.78 11.89
N LEU A 114 2.43 1.36 12.66
CA LEU A 114 2.65 2.62 13.39
C LEU A 114 3.88 2.60 14.29
N GLU A 115 4.15 1.50 14.98
CA GLU A 115 5.29 1.41 15.89
C GLU A 115 6.63 1.36 15.14
N VAL A 116 6.65 0.79 13.93
CA VAL A 116 7.83 0.87 13.05
C VAL A 116 8.02 2.30 12.55
N VAL A 117 6.94 2.97 12.13
CA VAL A 117 6.98 4.37 11.68
C VAL A 117 7.57 5.28 12.77
N LYS A 118 7.09 5.17 14.01
CA LYS A 118 7.64 5.89 15.17
C LYS A 118 9.10 5.54 15.44
N TRP A 119 9.46 4.26 15.31
CA TRP A 119 10.83 3.82 15.54
C TRP A 119 11.79 4.39 14.50
N LEU A 120 11.41 4.38 13.21
CA LEU A 120 12.22 4.95 12.13
C LEU A 120 12.44 6.45 12.33
N ASP A 121 11.38 7.20 12.64
CA ASP A 121 11.45 8.65 12.86
C ASP A 121 12.35 9.03 14.05
N LYS A 122 12.26 8.28 15.17
CA LYS A 122 13.06 8.55 16.36
C LYS A 122 14.54 8.19 16.20
N ASN A 123 14.85 7.14 15.44
CA ASN A 123 16.21 6.57 15.41
C ASN A 123 17.02 6.98 14.18
N ILE A 124 16.39 7.54 13.14
CA ILE A 124 17.05 7.93 11.89
C ILE A 124 16.94 9.45 11.73
N LEU A 125 18.02 10.17 12.05
CA LEU A 125 18.06 11.64 12.06
C LEU A 125 17.79 12.25 10.67
N ASP A 126 18.31 11.63 9.60
CA ASP A 126 18.18 12.11 8.21
C ASP A 126 17.16 11.29 7.40
N LEU A 127 16.05 10.90 8.04
CA LEU A 127 15.02 10.10 7.39
C LEU A 127 14.34 10.90 6.26
N GLN A 128 14.73 10.60 5.03
CA GLN A 128 14.12 11.14 3.81
C GLN A 128 12.73 10.52 3.62
N ALA A 129 11.70 11.17 4.15
CA ALA A 129 10.31 10.84 3.83
C ALA A 129 9.81 11.69 2.67
N SER A 130 8.84 11.16 1.93
CA SER A 130 8.12 11.91 0.91
C SER A 130 6.61 11.84 1.21
N THR A 131 5.79 12.53 0.41
CA THR A 131 4.33 12.44 0.52
C THR A 131 3.80 11.01 0.42
N LYS A 132 4.58 10.09 -0.19
CA LYS A 132 4.21 8.68 -0.40
C LYS A 132 3.85 7.94 0.88
N ALA A 133 4.51 8.23 2.00
CA ALA A 133 4.19 7.55 3.26
C ALA A 133 2.73 7.81 3.68
N MET A 134 2.28 9.07 3.60
CA MET A 134 0.90 9.42 3.93
C MET A 134 -0.07 8.97 2.84
N ASP A 135 0.31 9.10 1.56
CA ASP A 135 -0.50 8.64 0.43
C ASP A 135 -0.79 7.13 0.51
N LEU A 136 0.23 6.30 0.78
CA LEU A 136 0.09 4.85 0.89
C LEU A 136 -0.67 4.44 2.16
N ALA A 137 -0.41 5.09 3.30
CA ALA A 137 -1.19 4.87 4.52
C ALA A 137 -2.67 5.18 4.29
N ALA A 138 -2.97 6.25 3.56
CA ALA A 138 -4.34 6.63 3.24
C ALA A 138 -5.00 5.64 2.27
N ALA A 139 -4.29 5.26 1.21
CA ALA A 139 -4.74 4.27 0.24
C ALA A 139 -5.07 2.92 0.89
N HIS A 140 -4.42 2.54 1.99
CA HIS A 140 -4.68 1.29 2.71
C HIS A 140 -5.56 1.43 3.95
N GLY A 141 -6.12 2.63 4.19
CA GLY A 141 -7.10 2.84 5.27
C GLY A 141 -6.47 2.95 6.67
N HIS A 142 -5.17 3.23 6.76
CA HIS A 142 -4.43 3.27 8.02
C HIS A 142 -4.51 4.64 8.71
N LEU A 143 -5.72 5.03 9.15
CA LEU A 143 -6.00 6.33 9.75
C LEU A 143 -5.02 6.73 10.87
N LYS A 144 -4.68 5.80 11.77
CA LYS A 144 -3.74 6.08 12.88
C LYS A 144 -2.34 6.48 12.38
N VAL A 145 -1.88 5.88 11.28
CA VAL A 145 -0.61 6.23 10.66
C VAL A 145 -0.71 7.59 9.97
N VAL A 146 -1.81 7.85 9.25
CA VAL A 146 -2.07 9.16 8.62
C VAL A 146 -2.05 10.29 9.64
N GLN A 147 -2.79 10.12 10.75
CA GLN A 147 -2.82 11.09 11.86
C GLN A 147 -1.43 11.32 12.44
N TRP A 148 -0.69 10.24 12.70
CA TRP A 148 0.65 10.34 13.26
C TRP A 148 1.60 11.08 12.31
N LEU A 149 1.60 10.71 11.02
CA LEU A 149 2.43 11.37 10.00
C LEU A 149 2.09 12.85 9.86
N HIS A 150 0.81 13.24 9.95
CA HIS A 150 0.40 14.63 9.89
C HIS A 150 0.88 15.47 11.08
N TYR A 151 0.80 14.94 12.30
CA TYR A 151 1.20 15.70 13.49
C TYR A 151 2.70 15.73 13.72
N ASN A 152 3.44 14.72 13.24
CA ASN A 152 4.87 14.57 13.56
C ASN A 152 5.78 14.90 12.37
N ARG A 153 5.24 15.05 11.16
CA ARG A 153 6.04 15.35 9.98
C ARG A 153 5.41 16.42 9.08
N SER A 154 6.26 17.11 8.32
CA SER A 154 5.87 18.27 7.51
C SER A 154 5.69 17.98 6.02
N GLU A 155 6.08 16.81 5.51
CA GLU A 155 5.99 16.51 4.06
C GLU A 155 4.55 16.50 3.55
N GLY A 156 3.60 16.09 4.41
CA GLY A 156 2.18 16.04 4.07
C GLY A 156 1.79 14.89 3.15
N CYS A 157 0.78 15.12 2.33
CA CYS A 157 0.30 14.16 1.33
C CYS A 157 0.15 14.83 -0.04
N SER A 158 -0.09 14.03 -1.06
CA SER A 158 -0.54 14.52 -2.37
C SER A 158 -2.04 14.26 -2.55
N HIS A 159 -2.60 14.69 -3.68
CA HIS A 159 -3.99 14.37 -4.05
C HIS A 159 -4.26 12.86 -4.14
N HIS A 160 -3.21 12.05 -4.35
CA HIS A 160 -3.31 10.59 -4.37
C HIS A 160 -3.85 10.02 -3.05
N ALA A 161 -3.62 10.67 -1.90
CA ALA A 161 -4.13 10.19 -0.62
C ALA A 161 -5.66 10.11 -0.60
N ILE A 162 -6.35 11.17 -1.04
CA ILE A 162 -7.83 11.20 -1.09
C ILE A 162 -8.34 10.35 -2.26
N ASP A 163 -7.69 10.41 -3.43
CA ASP A 163 -8.12 9.64 -4.60
C ASP A 163 -8.10 8.13 -4.36
N GLU A 164 -7.00 7.59 -3.81
CA GLU A 164 -6.85 6.16 -3.55
C GLU A 164 -7.66 5.72 -2.31
N ALA A 165 -7.70 6.52 -1.25
CA ALA A 165 -8.56 6.22 -0.10
C ALA A 165 -10.05 6.22 -0.50
N GLY A 166 -10.46 7.18 -1.34
CA GLY A 166 -11.79 7.28 -1.93
C GLY A 166 -12.13 6.07 -2.80
N ALA A 167 -11.20 5.71 -3.69
CA ALA A 167 -11.31 4.53 -4.53
C ALA A 167 -11.54 3.26 -3.71
N ARG A 168 -10.73 3.05 -2.67
CA ARG A 168 -10.79 1.83 -1.86
C ARG A 168 -11.85 1.86 -0.76
N GLY A 169 -12.60 2.97 -0.68
CA GLY A 169 -13.73 3.14 0.22
C GLY A 169 -13.36 3.39 1.67
N HIS A 170 -12.18 3.93 1.94
CA HIS A 170 -11.72 4.30 3.28
C HIS A 170 -12.32 5.66 3.70
N VAL A 171 -13.63 5.65 3.98
CA VAL A 171 -14.42 6.85 4.33
C VAL A 171 -13.80 7.65 5.46
N GLU A 172 -13.45 7.01 6.58
CA GLU A 172 -12.88 7.70 7.74
C GLU A 172 -11.57 8.41 7.44
N VAL A 173 -10.75 7.84 6.55
CA VAL A 173 -9.49 8.46 6.12
C VAL A 173 -9.76 9.68 5.23
N VAL A 174 -10.69 9.57 4.29
CA VAL A 174 -11.07 10.70 3.41
C VAL A 174 -11.69 11.84 4.22
N GLU A 175 -12.63 11.53 5.11
CA GLU A 175 -13.25 12.50 6.02
C GLU A 175 -12.18 13.24 6.84
N TRP A 176 -11.23 12.48 7.41
CA TRP A 176 -10.17 13.06 8.22
C TRP A 176 -9.20 13.91 7.40
N LEU A 177 -8.74 13.42 6.24
CA LEU A 177 -7.82 14.15 5.36
C LEU A 177 -8.47 15.44 4.86
N ALA A 178 -9.71 15.39 4.39
CA ALA A 178 -10.38 16.56 3.87
C ALA A 178 -10.68 17.64 4.92
N THR A 179 -10.80 17.25 6.20
CA THR A 179 -11.02 18.19 7.31
C THR A 179 -9.72 18.79 7.83
N ASN A 180 -8.60 18.06 7.75
CA ASN A 180 -7.33 18.44 8.37
C ASN A 180 -6.25 18.87 7.37
N ARG A 181 -6.49 18.73 6.06
CA ARG A 181 -5.51 18.98 4.99
C ARG A 181 -6.14 19.71 3.81
N ASN A 182 -5.30 20.42 3.05
CA ASN A 182 -5.74 21.34 1.99
C ASN A 182 -5.31 20.89 0.59
N GLU A 183 -4.53 19.82 0.47
CA GLU A 183 -4.03 19.30 -0.82
C GLU A 183 -5.16 18.81 -1.73
N GLY A 184 -6.33 18.48 -1.14
CA GLY A 184 -7.53 18.11 -1.88
C GLY A 184 -7.46 16.74 -2.55
N GLY A 185 -8.53 16.39 -3.27
CA GLY A 185 -8.56 15.23 -4.15
C GLY A 185 -8.63 15.67 -5.61
N THR A 186 -8.88 14.71 -6.49
CA THR A 186 -9.28 15.00 -7.86
C THR A 186 -10.63 14.34 -8.14
N LYS A 187 -11.16 14.53 -9.34
CA LYS A 187 -12.35 13.81 -9.83
C LYS A 187 -12.19 12.28 -9.83
N TYR A 188 -10.96 11.77 -9.74
CA TYR A 188 -10.70 10.34 -9.61
C TYR A 188 -11.26 9.74 -8.33
N ALA A 189 -11.27 10.48 -7.20
CA ALA A 189 -11.90 10.05 -5.97
C ALA A 189 -13.37 9.64 -6.19
N MET A 190 -14.17 10.52 -6.83
CA MET A 190 -15.59 10.24 -7.07
C MET A 190 -15.79 9.19 -8.17
N ASN A 191 -15.01 9.25 -9.25
CA ASN A 191 -15.05 8.24 -10.31
C ASN A 191 -14.81 6.82 -9.76
N PHE A 192 -13.79 6.65 -8.94
CA PHE A 192 -13.49 5.35 -8.35
C PHE A 192 -14.50 4.96 -7.28
N ALA A 193 -14.99 5.89 -6.45
CA ALA A 193 -16.09 5.61 -5.53
C ALA A 193 -17.31 5.03 -6.26
N VAL A 194 -17.65 5.56 -7.44
CA VAL A 194 -18.71 5.00 -8.30
C VAL A 194 -18.33 3.63 -8.86
N TRP A 195 -17.08 3.45 -9.32
CA TRP A 195 -16.59 2.15 -9.82
C TRP A 195 -16.69 1.02 -8.79
N TYR A 196 -16.38 1.30 -7.53
CA TYR A 196 -16.51 0.33 -6.44
C TYR A 196 -17.93 0.27 -5.85
N GLY A 197 -18.81 1.20 -6.24
CA GLY A 197 -20.21 1.28 -5.80
C GLY A 197 -20.36 1.76 -4.36
N ASN A 198 -19.45 2.62 -3.91
CA ASN A 198 -19.49 3.21 -2.59
C ASN A 198 -20.34 4.49 -2.63
N SER A 199 -21.67 4.34 -2.69
CA SER A 199 -22.60 5.47 -2.78
C SER A 199 -22.46 6.45 -1.60
N ARG A 200 -22.12 5.95 -0.40
CA ARG A 200 -21.82 6.82 0.76
C ARG A 200 -20.66 7.76 0.46
N MET A 201 -19.55 7.23 -0.09
CA MET A 201 -18.41 8.06 -0.49
C MET A 201 -18.78 9.03 -1.61
N VAL A 202 -19.61 8.62 -2.57
CA VAL A 202 -20.05 9.52 -3.66
C VAL A 202 -20.83 10.70 -3.10
N HIS A 203 -21.81 10.47 -2.21
CA HIS A 203 -22.57 11.54 -1.58
C HIS A 203 -21.68 12.42 -0.71
N TRP A 204 -20.79 11.82 0.08
CA TRP A 204 -19.86 12.58 0.93
C TRP A 204 -18.95 13.49 0.10
N LEU A 205 -18.36 12.98 -0.98
CA LEU A 205 -17.53 13.75 -1.90
C LEU A 205 -18.34 14.87 -2.56
N TYR A 206 -19.59 14.62 -2.97
CA TYR A 206 -20.43 15.65 -3.56
C TYR A 206 -20.76 16.79 -2.57
N GLU A 207 -21.03 16.45 -1.31
CA GLU A 207 -21.38 17.45 -0.28
C GLU A 207 -20.18 18.29 0.19
N HIS A 208 -18.96 17.71 0.19
CA HIS A 208 -17.79 18.31 0.83
C HIS A 208 -16.69 18.74 -0.14
N ARG A 209 -16.78 18.36 -1.42
CA ARG A 209 -15.75 18.61 -2.44
C ARG A 209 -16.35 19.23 -3.70
N SER A 210 -15.56 20.04 -4.40
CA SER A 210 -15.98 20.77 -5.60
C SER A 210 -15.41 20.20 -6.90
N GLU A 211 -14.54 19.19 -6.82
CA GLU A 211 -13.85 18.57 -7.96
C GLU A 211 -14.79 17.79 -8.89
N GLY A 212 -15.97 17.40 -8.39
CA GLY A 212 -16.98 16.67 -9.16
C GLY A 212 -16.52 15.28 -9.60
N CYS A 213 -17.08 14.83 -10.73
CA CYS A 213 -16.71 13.56 -11.36
C CYS A 213 -16.53 13.76 -12.87
N SER A 214 -15.96 12.77 -13.56
CA SER A 214 -15.99 12.80 -15.02
C SER A 214 -17.13 11.97 -15.59
N ILE A 215 -17.34 12.07 -16.90
CA ILE A 215 -18.30 11.21 -17.61
C ILE A 215 -18.04 9.71 -17.38
N HIS A 216 -16.83 9.34 -16.97
CA HIS A 216 -16.49 7.96 -16.59
C HIS A 216 -17.28 7.46 -15.39
N ALA A 217 -17.61 8.29 -14.40
CA ALA A 217 -18.47 7.90 -13.29
C ALA A 217 -19.81 7.33 -13.80
N MET A 218 -20.46 8.00 -14.76
CA MET A 218 -21.71 7.52 -15.34
C MET A 218 -21.54 6.18 -16.08
N VAL A 219 -20.44 6.03 -16.82
CA VAL A 219 -20.11 4.76 -17.50
C VAL A 219 -19.90 3.65 -16.47
N PHE A 220 -19.27 3.94 -15.34
CA PHE A 220 -19.02 2.99 -14.27
C PHE A 220 -20.32 2.58 -13.56
N ALA A 221 -21.19 3.53 -13.22
CA ALA A 221 -22.52 3.22 -12.66
C ALA A 221 -23.34 2.33 -13.62
N ALA A 222 -23.35 2.66 -14.92
CA ALA A 222 -24.03 1.85 -15.93
C ALA A 222 -23.43 0.44 -16.06
N LYS A 223 -22.10 0.30 -16.05
CA LYS A 223 -21.42 -1.01 -16.10
C LYS A 223 -21.75 -1.90 -14.90
N ARG A 224 -21.95 -1.29 -13.73
CA ARG A 224 -22.35 -2.01 -12.51
C ARG A 224 -23.83 -2.39 -12.50
N GLY A 225 -24.64 -1.79 -13.38
CA GLY A 225 -26.10 -1.91 -13.33
C GLY A 225 -26.71 -1.15 -12.15
N ASP A 226 -25.99 -0.19 -11.56
CA ASP A 226 -26.48 0.63 -10.45
C ASP A 226 -27.35 1.76 -10.99
N LEU A 227 -28.62 1.43 -11.25
CA LEU A 227 -29.58 2.34 -11.87
C LEU A 227 -29.86 3.56 -10.98
N GLU A 228 -29.90 3.39 -9.66
CA GLU A 228 -30.20 4.48 -8.73
C GLU A 228 -29.05 5.48 -8.67
N LEU A 229 -27.80 5.00 -8.57
CA LEU A 229 -26.64 5.89 -8.64
C LEU A 229 -26.51 6.57 -10.00
N LEU A 230 -26.83 5.86 -11.09
CA LEU A 230 -26.81 6.44 -12.44
C LEU A 230 -27.86 7.55 -12.60
N LYS A 231 -29.09 7.35 -12.11
CA LYS A 231 -30.14 8.39 -12.11
C LYS A 231 -29.70 9.60 -11.29
N TRP A 232 -29.12 9.36 -10.12
CA TRP A 232 -28.63 10.42 -9.25
C TRP A 232 -27.52 11.25 -9.90
N LEU A 233 -26.50 10.58 -10.49
CA LEU A 233 -25.43 11.25 -11.25
C LEU A 233 -25.98 12.04 -12.45
N PHE A 234 -26.99 11.50 -13.15
CA PHE A 234 -27.62 12.20 -14.27
C PHE A 234 -28.39 13.45 -13.83
N GLY A 235 -29.02 13.40 -12.65
CA GLY A 235 -29.72 14.54 -12.04
C GLY A 235 -28.80 15.70 -11.68
N HIS A 236 -27.55 15.41 -11.27
CA HIS A 236 -26.57 16.41 -10.83
C HIS A 236 -25.47 16.68 -11.87
N LYS A 237 -25.66 16.26 -13.12
CA LYS A 237 -24.62 16.28 -14.16
C LYS A 237 -24.07 17.69 -14.47
N GLU A 238 -24.90 18.74 -14.36
CA GLU A 238 -24.49 20.10 -14.69
C GLU A 238 -23.52 20.66 -13.64
N GLU A 239 -23.71 20.29 -12.38
CA GLU A 239 -22.83 20.65 -11.28
C GLU A 239 -21.57 19.77 -11.26
N LEU A 240 -21.74 18.45 -11.49
CA LEU A 240 -20.67 17.47 -11.40
C LEU A 240 -19.70 17.47 -12.60
N LEU A 241 -20.16 17.82 -13.81
CA LEU A 241 -19.37 17.81 -15.05
C LEU A 241 -18.95 19.21 -15.51
N ALA A 242 -19.21 20.25 -14.70
CA ALA A 242 -18.96 21.66 -15.07
C ALA A 242 -17.52 21.94 -15.51
N SER A 243 -16.54 21.18 -14.98
CA SER A 243 -15.11 21.33 -15.28
C SER A 243 -14.62 20.48 -16.46
N ASP A 244 -15.48 19.64 -17.05
CA ASP A 244 -15.06 18.49 -17.87
C ASP A 244 -15.24 18.70 -19.38
N ALA A 245 -15.51 19.94 -19.82
CA ALA A 245 -15.70 20.27 -21.24
C ALA A 245 -14.47 19.95 -22.12
N GLU A 246 -13.30 19.65 -21.54
CA GLU A 246 -12.05 19.42 -22.28
C GLU A 246 -11.29 18.12 -21.93
N ASP A 247 -11.67 17.33 -20.91
CA ASP A 247 -10.83 16.20 -20.50
C ASP A 247 -11.11 14.90 -21.27
N ASN A 248 -10.31 14.70 -22.32
CA ASN A 248 -10.30 13.51 -23.17
C ASN A 248 -9.26 12.47 -22.72
N SER A 249 -8.87 12.48 -21.44
CA SER A 249 -7.83 11.58 -20.90
C SER A 249 -8.18 10.10 -21.16
N PRO A 250 -7.24 9.31 -21.73
CA PRO A 250 -7.48 7.89 -21.97
C PRO A 250 -7.69 7.16 -20.64
N LEU A 251 -8.51 6.09 -20.67
CA LEU A 251 -8.73 5.18 -19.54
C LEU A 251 -7.39 4.70 -18.93
N ILE A 252 -6.85 5.39 -17.93
CA ILE A 252 -5.67 4.91 -17.18
C ILE A 252 -6.16 3.80 -16.23
N MET A 253 -6.31 2.60 -16.80
CA MET A 253 -6.59 1.33 -16.13
C MET A 253 -5.28 0.61 -15.77
N ASP A 254 -4.30 1.31 -15.19
CA ASP A 254 -2.99 0.69 -14.87
C ASP A 254 -2.80 0.35 -13.38
N HIS A 255 -3.59 0.92 -12.47
CA HIS A 255 -3.45 0.63 -11.02
C HIS A 255 -4.19 -0.62 -10.54
N ALA A 256 -5.05 -1.25 -11.36
CA ALA A 256 -5.75 -2.50 -11.02
C ALA A 256 -5.05 -3.78 -11.51
N ARG A 257 -3.87 -3.67 -12.17
CA ARG A 257 -3.17 -4.81 -12.80
C ARG A 257 -2.19 -5.56 -11.90
N SER A 258 -1.95 -5.14 -10.65
CA SER A 258 -0.98 -5.81 -9.78
C SER A 258 -1.44 -7.16 -9.20
N GLY A 259 -2.66 -7.63 -9.52
CA GLY A 259 -3.22 -8.88 -8.97
C GLY A 259 -3.35 -10.08 -9.91
N ILE A 260 -3.19 -9.94 -11.23
CA ILE A 260 -3.45 -11.05 -12.18
C ILE A 260 -2.36 -11.11 -13.25
N ARG A 261 -1.50 -12.14 -13.16
CA ARG A 261 -0.64 -12.55 -14.28
C ARG A 261 -1.52 -13.02 -15.44
N THR A 262 -1.72 -12.18 -16.44
CA THR A 262 -2.17 -12.65 -17.76
C THR A 262 -1.04 -12.47 -18.77
N SER A 263 -0.53 -13.59 -19.25
CA SER A 263 0.43 -13.65 -20.33
C SER A 263 -0.18 -13.17 -21.66
N ARG A 264 0.69 -12.60 -22.51
CA ARG A 264 0.59 -12.38 -23.96
C ARG A 264 0.21 -10.97 -24.43
N ARG A 265 1.12 -10.46 -25.27
CA ARG A 265 1.07 -9.24 -26.08
C ARG A 265 -0.16 -9.24 -27.01
N GLY A 266 -0.81 -8.08 -27.16
CA GLY A 266 -1.86 -7.77 -28.15
C GLY A 266 -2.09 -6.25 -28.25
N PRO A 267 -2.58 -5.72 -29.39
CA PRO A 267 -2.13 -4.43 -29.94
C PRO A 267 -2.83 -3.18 -29.39
N VAL A 268 -2.15 -2.05 -29.63
CA VAL A 268 -2.47 -0.64 -29.37
C VAL A 268 -3.97 -0.31 -29.56
N VAL A 269 -4.57 0.26 -28.51
CA VAL A 269 -5.98 0.67 -28.48
C VAL A 269 -6.21 1.88 -29.38
N THR A 270 -6.94 1.70 -30.48
CA THR A 270 -7.47 2.78 -31.32
C THR A 270 -8.66 3.48 -30.64
N ARG A 271 -8.68 4.81 -30.78
CA ARG A 271 -9.70 5.77 -30.29
C ARG A 271 -11.14 5.26 -30.51
N LYS A 272 -12.01 5.38 -29.50
CA LYS A 272 -13.45 5.07 -29.60
C LYS A 272 -14.30 6.23 -29.06
N TYR A 273 -15.16 6.77 -29.91
CA TYR A 273 -16.14 7.81 -29.60
C TYR A 273 -17.46 7.18 -29.11
N TYR A 274 -18.12 7.80 -28.12
CA TYR A 274 -19.51 7.53 -27.77
C TYR A 274 -20.38 8.67 -28.30
N TRP A 275 -21.45 8.34 -29.04
CA TRP A 275 -22.45 9.30 -29.51
C TRP A 275 -23.80 9.01 -28.82
N TRP A 276 -24.39 10.03 -28.20
CA TRP A 276 -25.71 9.97 -27.56
C TRP A 276 -26.73 10.66 -28.48
N MET A 277 -27.84 9.99 -28.80
CA MET A 277 -28.99 10.63 -29.48
C MET A 277 -30.14 10.80 -28.49
N PHE A 278 -30.53 12.04 -28.22
CA PHE A 278 -31.78 12.40 -27.54
C PHE A 278 -32.73 13.03 -28.56
N HIS A 279 -33.91 12.44 -28.77
CA HIS A 279 -35.02 13.14 -29.43
C HIS A 279 -36.09 13.45 -28.39
N GLY A 280 -36.25 14.74 -28.09
CA GLY A 280 -37.47 15.35 -27.54
C GLY A 280 -37.98 14.85 -26.18
N ARG A 281 -37.91 15.73 -25.17
CA ARG A 281 -38.56 15.67 -23.84
C ARG A 281 -38.37 14.36 -23.05
N ASN A 282 -37.36 14.38 -22.17
CA ASN A 282 -37.31 13.67 -20.89
C ASN A 282 -37.59 12.16 -20.84
N GLU A 283 -37.52 11.41 -21.94
CA GLU A 283 -37.55 9.95 -21.92
C GLU A 283 -36.22 9.33 -22.38
N TRP A 284 -35.55 8.60 -21.49
CA TRP A 284 -34.34 7.83 -21.77
C TRP A 284 -34.73 6.50 -22.43
N ARG A 285 -34.42 6.29 -23.72
CA ARG A 285 -34.74 5.04 -24.44
C ARG A 285 -33.54 4.11 -24.69
N GLY A 286 -32.33 4.52 -24.29
CA GLY A 286 -31.14 3.68 -24.30
C GLY A 286 -29.87 4.40 -24.79
N ALA A 287 -28.73 3.76 -24.59
CA ALA A 287 -27.42 4.23 -25.04
C ALA A 287 -26.81 3.25 -26.06
N TRP A 288 -26.12 3.78 -27.06
CA TRP A 288 -25.36 2.99 -28.02
C TRP A 288 -23.87 3.10 -27.76
N GLY A 289 -23.20 1.95 -27.65
CA GLY A 289 -21.75 1.87 -27.54
C GLY A 289 -21.21 0.75 -28.44
N ILE A 290 -20.10 1.02 -29.13
CA ILE A 290 -19.39 0.03 -29.94
C ILE A 290 -18.27 -0.58 -29.08
N LEU A 291 -18.52 -1.78 -28.56
CA LEU A 291 -17.55 -2.55 -27.78
C LEU A 291 -16.82 -3.54 -28.70
N GLY A 292 -15.94 -3.03 -29.57
CA GLY A 292 -15.29 -3.87 -30.61
C GLY A 292 -16.20 -4.01 -31.83
N ASP A 293 -16.17 -5.13 -32.57
CA ASP A 293 -17.01 -5.31 -33.78
C ASP A 293 -18.48 -5.66 -33.48
N ARG A 294 -18.90 -5.65 -32.21
CA ARG A 294 -20.28 -5.92 -31.82
C ARG A 294 -20.94 -4.66 -31.24
N LYS A 295 -22.09 -4.29 -31.82
CA LYS A 295 -23.03 -3.32 -31.24
C LYS A 295 -23.60 -3.91 -29.95
N VAL A 296 -23.35 -3.27 -28.81
CA VAL A 296 -23.98 -3.64 -27.54
C VAL A 296 -25.14 -2.68 -27.28
N LEU A 297 -26.34 -3.23 -27.19
CA LEU A 297 -27.58 -2.53 -26.85
C LEU A 297 -27.82 -2.69 -25.34
N ALA A 298 -27.73 -1.59 -24.59
CA ALA A 298 -28.39 -1.52 -23.29
C ALA A 298 -29.80 -0.99 -23.54
N ARG A 299 -30.76 -1.90 -23.71
CA ARG A 299 -32.20 -1.55 -23.65
C ARG A 299 -32.61 -1.55 -22.18
N ALA A 300 -33.30 -0.50 -21.75
CA ALA A 300 -34.06 -0.55 -20.51
C ALA A 300 -35.14 -1.64 -20.64
N PRO A 301 -35.34 -2.52 -19.65
CA PRO A 301 -36.54 -3.34 -19.61
C PRO A 301 -37.75 -2.41 -19.40
N LEU A 302 -38.80 -2.65 -20.19
CA LEU A 302 -40.09 -1.95 -20.09
C LEU A 302 -40.74 -2.17 -18.72
#